data_AF-A0AAC9V632-F1
#
_entry.id   AF-A0AAC9V632-F1
#
_cell.length_a   1.000
_cell.length_b   1.000
_cell.length_c   1.000
_cell.angle_alpha   90.00
_cell.angle_beta   90.00
_cell.angle_gamma   90.00
#
_symmetry.space_group_name_H-M   'P 1'
#
loop_
_entity.id
_entity.type
_entity.pdbx_description
1 polymer ?
#
loop_
_entity_poly.entity_id
_entity_poly.type
_entity_poly.pdbx_seq_one_letter_code
_entity_poly.pdbx_strand_id
1 'polypeptide(L)'
;MPERPLKPCGHTGCRQLSRERFCTDHTKDRHRYDRERGSASKRGYDARWRAARADYLKRHPMCLYCYQRGIVTAATVVDHIIPHKGDKALFWDTRNWQPLCKSCHDSKTVREDGGFGNG
;
A
#
# COMPACT_ATOMS: atom_id res chain seq x y z
N MET A 1 25.70 9.81 -32.18
CA MET A 1 25.27 8.79 -31.19
C MET A 1 23.91 8.27 -31.62
N PRO A 2 23.68 6.96 -31.80
CA PRO A 2 22.36 6.46 -32.15
C PRO A 2 21.38 6.66 -30.99
N GLU A 3 20.15 7.07 -31.30
CA GLU A 3 19.10 7.20 -30.29
C GLU A 3 18.71 5.83 -29.73
N ARG A 4 18.34 5.81 -28.45
CA ARG A 4 17.87 4.59 -27.79
C ARG A 4 16.54 4.14 -28.42
N PRO A 5 16.39 2.86 -28.81
CA PRO A 5 15.13 2.34 -29.35
C PRO A 5 13.97 2.51 -28.38
N LEU A 6 12.75 2.65 -28.93
CA LEU A 6 11.53 2.64 -28.13
C LEU A 6 11.29 1.25 -27.51
N LYS A 7 10.71 1.22 -26.31
CA LYS A 7 10.37 -0.02 -25.58
C LYS A 7 8.85 -0.18 -25.46
N PRO A 8 8.33 -1.42 -25.32
CA PRO A 8 6.91 -1.64 -25.05
C PRO A 8 6.44 -0.92 -23.78
N CYS A 9 5.20 -0.43 -23.82
CA CYS A 9 4.53 0.14 -22.66
C CYS A 9 4.40 -0.90 -21.55
N GLY A 10 4.76 -0.55 -20.31
CA GLY A 10 4.68 -1.43 -19.15
C GLY A 10 3.27 -1.68 -18.60
N HIS A 11 2.21 -1.33 -19.35
CA HIS A 11 0.84 -1.64 -18.98
C HIS A 11 0.45 -2.99 -19.59
N THR A 12 -0.06 -3.90 -18.76
CA THR A 12 -0.39 -5.28 -19.17
C THR A 12 -1.32 -5.26 -20.38
N GLY A 13 -0.93 -5.98 -21.45
CA GLY A 13 -1.72 -6.06 -22.69
C GLY A 13 -1.59 -4.86 -23.64
N CYS A 14 -0.89 -3.78 -23.26
CA CYS A 14 -0.65 -2.65 -24.14
C CYS A 14 0.50 -2.93 -25.11
N ARG A 15 0.26 -2.75 -26.41
CA ARG A 15 1.26 -2.98 -27.47
C ARG A 15 1.96 -1.70 -27.95
N GLN A 16 1.65 -0.55 -27.36
CA GLN A 16 2.24 0.74 -27.73
C GLN A 16 3.72 0.80 -27.35
N LEU A 17 4.53 1.48 -28.16
CA LEU A 17 5.94 1.76 -27.87
C LEU A 17 6.08 3.13 -27.19
N SER A 18 6.99 3.24 -26.23
CA SER A 18 7.26 4.47 -25.47
C SER A 18 8.75 4.65 -25.21
N ARG A 19 9.19 5.90 -25.04
CA ARG A 19 10.52 6.22 -24.46
C ARG A 19 10.49 6.04 -22.93
N GLU A 20 9.33 6.25 -22.32
CA GLU A 20 9.08 6.16 -20.89
C GLU A 20 8.57 4.77 -20.46
N ARG A 21 8.30 4.59 -19.16
CA ARG A 21 7.71 3.34 -18.63
C ARG A 21 6.33 3.04 -19.24
N PHE A 22 5.53 4.08 -19.48
CA PHE A 22 4.17 3.96 -20.01
C PHE A 22 4.04 4.80 -21.28
N CYS A 23 3.09 4.47 -22.16
CA CYS A 23 2.70 5.35 -23.25
C CYS A 23 1.99 6.61 -22.70
N THR A 24 1.75 7.59 -23.57
CA THR A 24 1.09 8.85 -23.20
C THR A 24 -0.27 8.63 -22.54
N ASP A 25 -1.04 7.65 -23.02
CA ASP A 25 -2.39 7.39 -22.54
C ASP A 25 -2.35 6.80 -21.14
N HIS A 26 -1.55 5.75 -20.92
CA HIS A 26 -1.39 5.15 -19.59
C HIS A 26 -0.68 6.07 -18.58
N THR A 27 0.12 7.03 -19.06
CA THR A 27 0.65 8.10 -18.21
C THR A 27 -0.47 9.03 -17.75
N LYS A 28 -1.35 9.46 -18.67
CA LYS A 28 -2.52 10.29 -18.35
C LYS A 28 -3.50 9.57 -17.43
N ASP A 29 -3.76 8.28 -17.65
CA ASP A 29 -4.66 7.47 -16.82
C ASP A 29 -4.11 7.35 -15.40
N ARG A 30 -2.81 7.08 -15.25
CA ARG A 30 -2.16 7.07 -13.95
C ARG A 30 -2.27 8.42 -13.24
N HIS A 31 -2.02 9.53 -13.94
CA HIS A 31 -2.17 10.87 -13.35
C HIS A 31 -3.61 11.18 -12.96
N ARG A 32 -4.60 10.71 -13.74
CA ARG A 32 -6.01 10.81 -13.38
C ARG A 32 -6.29 10.04 -12.09
N TYR A 33 -5.89 8.77 -12.03
CA TYR A 33 -6.03 7.92 -10.86
C TYR A 33 -5.36 8.53 -9.62
N ASP A 34 -4.13 9.02 -9.73
CA ASP A 34 -3.39 9.62 -8.62
C ASP A 34 -4.09 10.90 -8.09
N ARG A 35 -4.67 11.71 -9.00
CA ARG A 35 -5.47 12.89 -8.62
C ARG A 35 -6.75 12.51 -7.89
N GLU A 36 -7.49 11.52 -8.40
CA GLU A 36 -8.74 11.03 -7.81
C GLU A 36 -8.51 10.38 -6.45
N ARG A 37 -7.42 9.60 -6.32
CA ARG A 37 -7.00 8.98 -5.05
C ARG A 37 -6.62 10.03 -3.99
N GLY A 38 -6.07 11.15 -4.42
CA GLY A 38 -5.64 12.24 -3.54
C GLY A 38 -4.40 11.89 -2.70
N SER A 39 -3.93 12.87 -1.93
CA SER A 39 -2.71 12.72 -1.13
C SER A 39 -2.90 11.75 0.04
N ALA A 40 -1.80 11.14 0.49
CA ALA A 40 -1.81 10.25 1.65
C ALA A 40 -2.40 10.92 2.90
N SER A 41 -2.08 12.20 3.12
CA SER A 41 -2.63 13.00 4.21
C SER A 41 -4.15 13.14 4.11
N LYS A 42 -4.70 13.49 2.93
CA LYS A 42 -6.16 13.54 2.70
C LYS A 42 -6.82 12.18 2.96
N ARG A 43 -6.12 11.08 2.66
CA ARG A 43 -6.59 9.72 2.95
C ARG A 43 -6.52 9.33 4.43
N GLY A 44 -5.88 10.12 5.28
CA GLY A 44 -5.83 9.92 6.74
C GLY A 44 -4.44 9.54 7.26
N TYR A 45 -3.46 9.37 6.37
CA TYR A 45 -2.07 9.04 6.72
C TYR A 45 -1.27 10.33 7.03
N ASP A 46 -1.78 11.13 7.95
CA ASP A 46 -1.22 12.42 8.36
C ASP A 46 -0.31 12.28 9.62
N ALA A 47 0.02 13.41 10.26
CA ALA A 47 0.83 13.40 11.49
C ALA A 47 0.11 12.73 12.67
N ARG A 48 -1.22 12.89 12.77
CA ARG A 48 -2.04 12.25 13.80
C ARG A 48 -1.99 10.73 13.66
N TRP A 49 -2.06 10.22 12.42
CA TRP A 49 -1.90 8.79 12.17
C TRP A 49 -0.51 8.29 12.57
N ARG A 50 0.56 9.02 12.23
CA ARG A 50 1.92 8.63 12.61
C ARG A 50 2.07 8.50 14.13
N ALA A 51 1.51 9.45 14.89
CA ALA A 51 1.53 9.41 16.36
C ALA A 51 0.72 8.21 16.91
N ALA A 52 -0.52 8.04 16.44
CA ALA A 52 -1.39 6.95 16.90
C ALA A 52 -0.82 5.57 16.56
N ARG A 53 -0.24 5.42 15.36
CA ARG A 53 0.47 4.22 14.92
C ARG A 53 1.66 3.89 15.82
N ALA A 54 2.47 4.90 16.17
CA ALA A 54 3.64 4.69 17.02
C ALA A 54 3.23 4.23 18.44
N ASP A 55 2.20 4.85 19.00
CA ASP A 55 1.65 4.47 20.31
C ASP A 55 1.03 3.06 20.29
N TYR A 56 0.26 2.74 19.25
CA TYR A 56 -0.32 1.40 19.10
C TYR A 56 0.77 0.32 18.99
N LEU A 57 1.83 0.53 18.20
CA LEU A 57 2.93 -0.44 18.08
C LEU A 57 3.73 -0.61 19.37
N LYS A 58 3.81 0.43 20.22
CA LYS A 58 4.42 0.30 21.56
C LYS A 58 3.60 -0.62 22.47
N ARG A 59 2.27 -0.51 22.43
CA ARG A 59 1.34 -1.34 23.21
C ARG A 59 1.18 -2.74 22.63
N HIS A 60 1.40 -2.90 21.32
CA HIS A 60 1.27 -4.15 20.59
C HIS A 60 2.57 -4.49 19.82
N PRO A 61 3.65 -4.84 20.54
CA PRO A 61 4.99 -4.97 19.94
C PRO A 61 5.17 -6.21 19.07
N MET A 62 4.24 -7.17 19.11
CA MET A 62 4.35 -8.47 18.44
C MET A 62 3.43 -8.56 17.23
N CYS A 63 3.94 -9.16 16.15
CA CYS A 63 3.13 -9.48 14.97
C CYS A 63 2.07 -10.53 15.34
N LEU A 64 0.80 -10.21 15.13
CA LEU A 64 -0.33 -11.07 15.47
C LEU A 64 -0.25 -12.44 14.77
N TYR A 65 0.03 -12.44 13.46
CA TYR A 65 0.08 -13.68 12.67
C TYR A 65 1.29 -14.55 13.02
N CYS A 66 2.44 -13.95 13.33
CA CYS A 66 3.62 -14.69 13.79
C CYS A 66 3.36 -15.29 15.18
N TYR A 67 2.78 -14.51 16.08
CA TYR A 67 2.46 -14.95 17.43
C TYR A 67 1.50 -16.15 17.44
N GLN A 68 0.44 -16.12 16.63
CA GLN A 68 -0.48 -17.24 16.45
C GLN A 68 0.19 -18.53 15.95
N ARG A 69 1.35 -18.41 15.31
CA ARG A 69 2.17 -19.53 14.82
C ARG A 69 3.30 -19.93 15.79
N GLY A 70 3.36 -19.33 16.98
CA GLY A 70 4.43 -19.53 17.94
C GLY A 70 5.77 -18.87 17.56
N ILE A 71 5.76 -17.94 16.60
CA ILE A 71 6.96 -17.25 16.12
C ILE A 71 7.07 -15.87 16.77
N VAL A 72 8.21 -15.59 17.39
CA VAL A 72 8.51 -14.29 17.97
C VAL A 72 9.00 -13.35 16.86
N THR A 73 8.18 -12.38 16.46
CA THR A 73 8.55 -11.35 15.48
C THR A 73 7.92 -10.02 15.86
N ALA A 74 8.72 -8.95 15.83
CA ALA A 74 8.23 -7.61 16.12
C ALA A 74 7.22 -7.12 15.07
N ALA A 75 6.16 -6.46 15.52
CA ALA A 75 5.25 -5.74 14.66
C ALA A 75 5.90 -4.42 14.21
N THR A 76 5.84 -4.15 12.90
CA THR A 76 6.39 -2.94 12.31
C THR A 76 5.36 -2.16 11.51
N VAL A 77 4.14 -2.68 11.36
CA VAL A 77 3.04 -2.08 10.61
C VAL A 77 1.76 -2.23 11.42
N VAL A 78 0.92 -1.19 11.39
CA VAL A 78 -0.47 -1.28 11.83
C VAL A 78 -1.31 -1.42 10.58
N ASP A 79 -1.96 -2.57 10.46
CA ASP A 79 -2.83 -2.90 9.34
C ASP A 79 -4.30 -2.73 9.73
N HIS A 80 -5.14 -2.40 8.76
CA HIS A 80 -6.59 -2.41 8.93
C HIS A 80 -7.12 -3.81 8.60
N ILE A 81 -7.78 -4.48 9.55
CA ILE A 81 -8.36 -5.81 9.37
C ILE A 81 -9.32 -5.79 8.19
N ILE A 82 -10.28 -4.85 8.20
CA ILE A 82 -11.18 -4.53 7.11
C ILE A 82 -10.64 -3.30 6.37
N PRO A 83 -10.38 -3.39 5.06
CA PRO A 83 -9.94 -2.26 4.26
C PRO A 83 -10.93 -1.10 4.33
N HIS A 84 -10.47 0.06 4.80
CA HIS A 84 -11.37 1.19 5.07
C HIS A 84 -11.95 1.84 3.81
N LYS A 85 -11.34 1.65 2.61
CA LYS A 85 -11.83 2.16 1.30
C LYS A 85 -12.28 3.64 1.28
N GLY A 86 -11.69 4.47 2.14
CA GLY A 86 -12.04 5.89 2.29
C GLY A 86 -12.94 6.23 3.48
N ASP A 87 -13.57 5.23 4.12
CA ASP A 87 -14.32 5.41 5.37
C ASP A 87 -13.39 5.85 6.49
N LYS A 88 -13.66 7.03 7.06
CA LYS A 88 -12.87 7.63 8.14
C LYS A 88 -13.20 7.05 9.50
N ALA A 89 -14.44 6.65 9.75
CA ALA A 89 -14.82 6.02 11.00
C ALA A 89 -14.12 4.67 11.13
N LEU A 90 -14.16 3.86 10.06
CA LEU A 90 -13.50 2.56 10.00
C LEU A 90 -11.97 2.67 10.01
N PHE A 91 -11.41 3.74 9.43
CA PHE A 91 -9.97 4.03 9.50
C PHE A 91 -9.49 4.26 10.94
N TRP A 92 -10.27 4.98 11.74
CA TRP A 92 -9.92 5.35 13.13
C TRP A 92 -10.44 4.37 14.19
N ASP A 93 -11.21 3.35 13.81
CA ASP A 93 -11.61 2.29 14.73
C ASP A 93 -10.41 1.42 15.10
N THR A 94 -9.90 1.58 16.32
CA THR A 94 -8.74 0.81 16.80
C THR A 94 -9.02 -0.68 16.93
N ARG A 95 -10.29 -1.10 16.97
CA ARG A 95 -10.68 -2.53 16.94
C ARG A 95 -10.50 -3.11 15.54
N ASN A 96 -10.46 -2.26 14.51
CA ASN A 96 -10.13 -2.62 13.15
C ASN A 96 -8.61 -2.58 12.89
N TRP A 97 -7.78 -2.27 13.89
CA TRP A 97 -6.32 -2.27 13.74
C TRP A 97 -5.73 -3.60 14.19
N GLN A 98 -4.67 -4.04 13.52
CA GLN A 98 -3.89 -5.19 13.94
C GLN A 98 -2.37 -4.96 13.76
N PRO A 99 -1.53 -5.46 14.68
CA PRO A 99 -0.08 -5.34 14.60
C PRO A 99 0.50 -6.45 13.71
N LEU A 100 1.19 -6.09 12.62
CA LEU A 100 1.83 -7.04 11.71
C LEU A 100 3.29 -6.70 11.48
N CYS A 101 4.11 -7.71 11.20
CA CYS A 101 5.40 -7.50 10.56
C CYS A 101 5.20 -7.21 9.06
N LYS A 102 6.19 -6.60 8.41
CA LYS A 102 6.11 -6.26 6.98
C LYS A 102 5.78 -7.46 6.09
N SER A 103 6.40 -8.61 6.35
CA SER A 103 6.17 -9.84 5.57
C SER A 103 4.71 -10.35 5.67
N CYS A 104 4.14 -10.37 6.88
CA CYS A 104 2.74 -10.78 7.07
C CYS A 104 1.76 -9.76 6.48
N HIS A 105 2.03 -8.46 6.63
CA HIS A 105 1.23 -7.41 6.01
C HIS A 105 1.22 -7.56 4.48
N ASP A 106 2.39 -7.69 3.85
CA ASP A 106 2.48 -7.81 2.39
C ASP A 106 1.79 -9.07 1.88
N SER A 107 1.94 -10.18 2.60
CA SER A 107 1.24 -11.43 2.30
C SER A 107 -0.28 -11.27 2.36
N LYS A 108 -0.80 -10.49 3.32
CA LYS A 108 -2.23 -10.16 3.42
C LYS A 108 -2.66 -9.30 2.22
N THR A 109 -1.93 -8.22 1.91
CA THR A 109 -2.22 -7.35 0.76
C THR A 109 -2.28 -8.14 -0.54
N VAL A 110 -1.35 -9.07 -0.78
CA VAL A 110 -1.38 -9.90 -1.99
C VAL A 110 -2.63 -10.79 -2.04
N ARG A 111 -3.05 -11.36 -0.91
CA ARG A 111 -4.25 -12.21 -0.84
C ARG A 111 -5.55 -11.43 -0.98
N GLU A 112 -5.61 -10.20 -0.49
CA GLU A 112 -6.81 -9.36 -0.49
C GLU A 112 -6.95 -8.53 -1.77
N ASP A 113 -5.85 -7.93 -2.24
CA ASP A 113 -5.86 -6.97 -3.35
C ASP A 113 -5.28 -7.55 -4.66
N GLY A 114 -4.72 -8.78 -4.64
CA GLY A 114 -4.21 -9.47 -5.83
C GLY A 114 -2.97 -8.82 -6.48
N GLY A 115 -2.36 -7.81 -5.86
CA GLY A 115 -1.34 -6.96 -6.47
C GLY A 115 0.04 -7.00 -5.79
N PHE A 116 1.07 -7.36 -6.56
CA PHE A 116 2.47 -7.07 -6.24
C PHE A 116 2.80 -5.62 -6.57
N GLY A 117 2.40 -4.66 -5.73
CA GLY A 117 2.77 -3.29 -6.03
C GLY A 117 2.24 -2.26 -5.06
N ASN A 118 2.93 -2.10 -3.92
CA ASN A 118 3.06 -0.83 -3.20
C ASN A 118 4.36 -0.89 -2.38
N GLY A 119 5.47 -0.53 -3.04
CA GLY A 119 6.67 -0.02 -2.38
C GLY A 119 6.56 1.49 -2.30
#